data_AF-A0A8W7PEI5-F1
#
_entry.id   AF-A0A8W7PEI5-F1
#
_cell.length_a   1.000
_cell.length_b   1.000
_cell.length_c   1.000
_cell.angle_alpha   90.00
_cell.angle_beta   90.00
_cell.angle_gamma   90.00
#
_symmetry.space_group_name_H-M   'P 1'
#
loop_
_entity.id
_entity.type
_entity.pdbx_description
1 polymer ?
#
loop_
_entity_poly.entity_id
_entity_poly.type
_entity_poly.pdbx_seq_one_letter_code
_entity_poly.pdbx_strand_id
1 'polypeptide(L)'
;MRDYFVYTTTTDPRASVMLAELTQEYDARYGNLFSPGGAAEEMRRYPPETFAPPHGNFLLLLRQGQAIAGGAFKRLDEHTAEFKRIWTHSQFRRQGLAGLVLQELEAQCQRQGYRQIYLTTGCRQPEAVGLYLRHGYQAQFDPEGDLEALRTLPFTKAVPRQDIMSEITEVGEIAFSHPHPLPRQANEPAAAETGGSNRYAGLRIIPARYPARIAGSVLAVLLLAAIISSVATNPRWGWAVFAEWFLAAPVLEGLGRTLLLTAIGTVLGSVLGTVLALARVSRSPLLASLSWSYIWLFRSIPLIVMLLILNN
;
A
#
# COMPACT_ATOMS: atom_id res chain seq x y z
N MET A 1 12.61 -28.48 -13.79
CA MET A 1 12.99 -27.17 -14.35
C MET A 1 13.04 -26.16 -13.20
N ARG A 2 14.01 -25.24 -13.16
CA ARG A 2 14.34 -24.47 -11.95
C ARG A 2 13.71 -23.08 -11.94
N ASP A 3 13.22 -22.68 -10.77
CA ASP A 3 12.85 -21.30 -10.47
C ASP A 3 14.13 -20.47 -10.34
N TYR A 4 14.10 -19.20 -10.76
CA TYR A 4 15.26 -18.32 -10.68
C TYR A 4 14.86 -16.87 -10.41
N PHE A 5 15.72 -16.13 -9.71
CA PHE A 5 15.51 -14.72 -9.41
C PHE A 5 15.99 -13.82 -10.54
N VAL A 6 15.25 -12.74 -10.77
CA VAL A 6 15.63 -11.63 -11.65
C VAL A 6 15.51 -10.34 -10.87
N TYR A 7 16.59 -9.54 -10.89
CA TYR A 7 16.63 -8.19 -10.34
C TYR A 7 16.23 -7.21 -11.43
N THR A 8 15.22 -6.39 -11.18
CA THR A 8 14.64 -5.52 -12.19
C THR A 8 13.99 -4.30 -11.53
N THR A 9 13.07 -3.63 -12.22
CA THR A 9 12.30 -2.49 -11.71
C THR A 9 10.80 -2.74 -11.85
N THR A 10 9.98 -1.90 -11.22
CA THR A 10 8.52 -1.96 -11.37
C THR A 10 8.02 -1.64 -12.78
N THR A 11 8.89 -1.16 -13.68
CA THR A 11 8.55 -0.88 -15.08
C THR A 11 8.82 -2.06 -16.01
N ASP A 12 9.40 -3.16 -15.51
CA ASP A 12 9.60 -4.37 -16.28
C ASP A 12 8.25 -4.99 -16.68
N PRO A 13 8.03 -5.36 -17.96
CA PRO A 13 6.80 -6.02 -18.38
C PRO A 13 6.46 -7.28 -17.56
N ARG A 14 7.46 -7.99 -17.05
CA ARG A 14 7.29 -9.19 -16.21
C ARG A 14 6.72 -8.87 -14.83
N ALA A 15 6.83 -7.62 -14.35
CA ALA A 15 6.25 -7.17 -13.10
C ALA A 15 4.75 -6.85 -13.20
N SER A 16 4.18 -6.75 -14.41
CA SER A 16 2.78 -6.38 -14.63
C SER A 16 1.79 -7.26 -13.88
N VAL A 17 2.00 -8.59 -13.89
CA VAL A 17 1.15 -9.56 -13.18
C VAL A 17 1.18 -9.34 -11.67
N MET A 18 2.38 -9.16 -11.11
CA MET A 18 2.58 -8.88 -9.69
C MET A 18 1.85 -7.59 -9.28
N LEU A 19 2.01 -6.51 -10.04
CA LEU A 19 1.40 -5.21 -9.74
C LEU A 19 -0.12 -5.27 -9.86
N ALA A 20 -0.66 -5.97 -10.87
CA ALA A 20 -2.08 -6.14 -11.06
C ALA A 20 -2.72 -6.96 -9.91
N GLU A 21 -2.16 -8.12 -9.57
CA GLU A 21 -2.67 -8.95 -8.47
C GLU A 21 -2.54 -8.23 -7.11
N LEU A 22 -1.42 -7.57 -6.84
CA LEU A 22 -1.25 -6.79 -5.60
C LEU A 22 -2.29 -5.68 -5.48
N THR A 23 -2.54 -4.94 -6.57
CA THR A 23 -3.54 -3.87 -6.59
C THR A 23 -4.93 -4.43 -6.30
N GLN A 24 -5.31 -5.51 -6.99
CA GLN A 24 -6.60 -6.18 -6.78
C GLN A 24 -6.76 -6.70 -5.36
N GLU A 25 -5.71 -7.32 -4.78
CA GLU A 25 -5.76 -7.86 -3.42
C GLU A 25 -5.88 -6.75 -2.37
N TYR A 26 -5.16 -5.64 -2.54
CA TYR A 26 -5.26 -4.49 -1.65
C TYR A 26 -6.63 -3.82 -1.74
N ASP A 27 -7.16 -3.61 -2.95
CA ASP A 27 -8.50 -3.04 -3.13
C ASP A 27 -9.57 -3.94 -2.49
N ALA A 28 -9.48 -5.26 -2.68
CA ALA A 28 -10.43 -6.21 -2.10
C ALA A 28 -10.37 -6.27 -0.56
N ARG A 29 -9.18 -6.19 0.05
CA ARG A 29 -9.02 -6.30 1.50
C ARG A 29 -9.25 -4.97 2.23
N TYR A 30 -8.80 -3.86 1.64
CA TYR A 30 -8.66 -2.58 2.32
C TYR A 30 -9.42 -1.42 1.66
N GLY A 31 -9.81 -1.54 0.38
CA GLY A 31 -10.43 -0.46 -0.37
C GLY A 31 -9.66 0.85 -0.20
N ASN A 32 -10.32 1.87 0.32
CA ASN A 32 -9.74 3.21 0.51
C ASN A 32 -9.11 3.42 1.90
N LEU A 33 -8.91 2.35 2.68
CA LEU A 33 -8.41 2.46 4.05
C LEU A 33 -7.00 3.10 4.11
N PHE A 34 -6.11 2.81 3.17
CA PHE A 34 -4.72 3.34 3.19
C PHE A 34 -4.48 4.54 2.28
N SER A 35 -5.39 4.81 1.34
CA SER A 35 -5.34 5.95 0.43
C SER A 35 -6.74 6.30 -0.07
N PRO A 36 -7.11 7.58 -0.18
CA PRO A 36 -8.40 7.99 -0.75
C PRO A 36 -8.62 7.47 -2.17
N GLY A 37 -7.56 7.35 -2.98
CA GLY A 37 -7.56 6.78 -4.33
C GLY A 37 -7.28 5.27 -4.40
N GLY A 38 -7.38 4.54 -3.29
CA GLY A 38 -7.28 3.07 -3.24
C GLY A 38 -5.87 2.52 -3.45
N ALA A 39 -5.78 1.22 -3.78
CA ALA A 39 -4.50 0.52 -3.92
C ALA A 39 -3.67 1.03 -5.11
N ALA A 40 -4.31 1.48 -6.18
CA ALA A 40 -3.61 1.98 -7.36
C ALA A 40 -2.84 3.29 -7.09
N GLU A 41 -3.32 4.11 -6.16
CA GLU A 41 -2.61 5.30 -5.68
C GLU A 41 -1.47 4.91 -4.73
N GLU A 42 -1.71 3.96 -3.81
CA GLU A 42 -0.68 3.42 -2.91
C GLU A 42 0.49 2.83 -3.69
N MET A 43 0.20 2.07 -4.75
CA MET A 43 1.22 1.44 -5.58
C MET A 43 2.11 2.47 -6.29
N ARG A 44 1.51 3.60 -6.71
CA ARG A 44 2.16 4.75 -7.38
C ARG A 44 2.83 5.73 -6.43
N ARG A 45 2.63 5.59 -5.11
CA ARG A 45 3.19 6.50 -4.10
C ARG A 45 4.71 6.62 -4.16
N TYR A 46 5.40 5.54 -4.55
CA TYR A 46 6.86 5.52 -4.65
C TYR A 46 7.29 5.28 -6.09
N PRO A 47 8.14 6.15 -6.64
CA PRO A 47 8.62 6.00 -8.01
C PRO A 47 9.57 4.79 -8.12
N PRO A 48 9.67 4.15 -9.30
CA PRO A 48 10.42 2.90 -9.52
C PRO A 48 11.86 2.92 -8.98
N GLU A 49 12.53 4.08 -9.10
CA GLU A 49 13.93 4.32 -8.73
C GLU A 49 14.16 4.18 -7.23
N THR A 50 13.10 4.32 -6.41
CA THR A 50 13.15 4.12 -4.96
C THR A 50 13.52 2.68 -4.58
N PHE A 51 13.26 1.74 -5.48
CA PHE A 51 13.55 0.31 -5.30
C PHE A 51 14.75 -0.14 -6.14
N ALA A 52 15.45 0.79 -6.79
CA ALA A 52 16.63 0.48 -7.59
C ALA A 52 17.90 0.48 -6.72
N PRO A 53 18.93 -0.33 -7.09
CA PRO A 53 20.26 -0.22 -6.49
C PRO A 53 20.83 1.20 -6.64
N PRO A 54 21.72 1.65 -5.72
CA PRO A 54 22.36 0.88 -4.63
C PRO A 54 21.56 0.88 -3.31
N HIS A 55 20.40 1.53 -3.26
CA HIS A 55 19.66 1.79 -2.02
C HIS A 55 18.38 0.97 -1.89
N GLY A 56 17.91 0.37 -2.98
CA GLY A 56 16.78 -0.53 -3.00
C GLY A 56 17.12 -1.80 -3.76
N ASN A 57 16.15 -2.72 -3.77
CA ASN A 57 16.15 -3.82 -4.72
C ASN A 57 14.70 -4.18 -5.05
N PHE A 58 14.43 -4.51 -6.30
CA PHE A 58 13.17 -5.07 -6.76
C PHE A 58 13.47 -6.37 -7.50
N LEU A 59 12.86 -7.47 -7.05
CA LEU A 59 13.14 -8.79 -7.58
C LEU A 59 11.87 -9.59 -7.86
N LEU A 60 11.96 -10.44 -8.87
CA LEU A 60 10.93 -11.40 -9.26
C LEU A 60 11.51 -12.81 -9.23
N LEU A 61 10.75 -13.75 -8.69
CA LEU A 61 11.00 -15.18 -8.85
C LEU A 61 10.24 -15.66 -10.09
N LEU A 62 10.97 -16.15 -11.09
CA LEU A 62 10.40 -16.59 -12.35
C LEU A 62 10.37 -18.13 -12.43
N ARG A 63 9.29 -18.65 -12.99
CA ARG A 63 9.14 -20.05 -13.43
C ARG A 63 8.64 -20.04 -14.86
N GLN A 64 9.39 -20.65 -15.77
CA GLN A 64 9.07 -20.66 -17.21
C GLN A 64 8.83 -19.25 -17.80
N GLY A 65 9.59 -18.25 -17.32
CA GLY A 65 9.47 -16.87 -17.77
C GLY A 65 8.32 -16.07 -17.13
N GLN A 66 7.43 -16.71 -16.36
CA GLN A 66 6.34 -16.06 -15.64
C GLN A 66 6.76 -15.71 -14.21
N ALA A 67 6.39 -14.51 -13.74
CA ALA A 67 6.57 -14.11 -12.34
C ALA A 67 5.59 -14.87 -11.43
N ILE A 68 6.14 -15.67 -10.52
CA ILE A 68 5.36 -16.49 -9.57
C ILE A 68 5.43 -15.96 -8.14
N ALA A 69 6.45 -15.17 -7.81
CA ALA A 69 6.55 -14.41 -6.56
C ALA A 69 7.48 -13.22 -6.77
N GLY A 70 7.46 -12.26 -5.84
CA GLY A 70 8.30 -11.08 -5.94
C GLY A 70 8.27 -10.24 -4.68
N GLY A 71 9.17 -9.28 -4.63
CA GLY A 71 9.30 -8.39 -3.49
C GLY A 71 10.27 -7.26 -3.77
N ALA A 72 10.22 -6.25 -2.91
CA ALA A 72 11.11 -5.12 -3.03
C ALA A 72 11.53 -4.61 -1.65
N PHE A 73 12.61 -3.85 -1.60
CA PHE A 73 12.86 -2.96 -0.48
C PHE A 73 13.35 -1.61 -0.97
N LYS A 74 13.16 -0.60 -0.11
CA LYS A 74 13.75 0.72 -0.27
C LYS A 74 14.54 1.09 0.97
N ARG A 75 15.40 2.10 0.86
CA ARG A 75 16.03 2.71 2.03
C ARG A 75 14.99 3.35 2.95
N LEU A 76 15.09 3.09 4.25
CA LEU A 76 14.38 3.86 5.28
C LEU A 76 15.33 4.88 5.91
N ASP A 77 16.52 4.44 6.29
CA ASP A 77 17.61 5.27 6.80
C ASP A 77 18.97 4.68 6.37
N GLU A 78 20.09 5.13 6.94
CA GLU A 78 21.43 4.64 6.59
C GLU A 78 21.66 3.15 6.87
N HIS A 79 20.93 2.56 7.81
CA HIS A 79 21.16 1.19 8.28
C HIS A 79 19.93 0.30 8.18
N THR A 80 18.76 0.87 7.85
CA THR A 80 17.48 0.16 7.79
C THR A 80 16.92 0.12 6.37
N ALA A 81 16.60 -1.09 5.91
CA ALA A 81 15.82 -1.33 4.70
C ALA A 81 14.34 -1.54 5.04
N GLU A 82 13.43 -0.92 4.29
CA GLU A 82 11.99 -1.15 4.40
C GLU A 82 11.52 -2.09 3.30
N PHE A 83 11.09 -3.30 3.69
CA PHE A 83 10.52 -4.27 2.73
C PHE A 83 9.12 -3.84 2.34
N LYS A 84 8.84 -3.94 1.04
CA LYS A 84 7.56 -3.59 0.43
C LYS A 84 7.19 -4.59 -0.65
N ARG A 85 5.89 -4.62 -0.95
CA ARG A 85 5.33 -5.36 -2.09
C ARG A 85 5.70 -6.84 -2.10
N ILE A 86 5.72 -7.49 -0.94
CA ILE A 86 5.94 -8.94 -0.88
C ILE A 86 4.69 -9.62 -1.43
N TRP A 87 4.86 -10.42 -2.48
CA TRP A 87 3.76 -11.03 -3.22
C TRP A 87 4.08 -12.46 -3.65
N THR A 88 3.04 -13.28 -3.72
CA THR A 88 3.06 -14.59 -4.35
C THR A 88 1.80 -14.72 -5.19
N HIS A 89 2.00 -15.12 -6.44
CA HIS A 89 0.93 -15.30 -7.41
C HIS A 89 -0.13 -16.25 -6.84
N SER A 90 -1.40 -15.84 -6.95
CA SER A 90 -2.58 -16.57 -6.45
C SER A 90 -2.56 -18.09 -6.72
N GLN A 91 -2.19 -18.49 -7.95
CA GLN A 91 -2.14 -19.89 -8.41
C GLN A 91 -0.95 -20.70 -7.86
N PHE A 92 0.08 -20.04 -7.32
CA PHE A 92 1.32 -20.66 -6.86
C PHE A 92 1.53 -20.54 -5.33
N ARG A 93 0.49 -20.15 -4.59
CA ARG A 93 0.52 -20.04 -3.13
C ARG A 93 0.73 -21.40 -2.46
N ARG A 94 1.10 -21.36 -1.17
CA ARG A 94 1.35 -22.54 -0.31
C ARG A 94 2.53 -23.43 -0.75
N GLN A 95 3.42 -22.93 -1.62
CA GLN A 95 4.65 -23.61 -2.05
C GLN A 95 5.93 -23.05 -1.37
N GLY A 96 5.78 -22.18 -0.36
CA GLY A 96 6.93 -21.57 0.34
C GLY A 96 7.61 -20.40 -0.40
N LEU A 97 7.08 -19.98 -1.56
CA LEU A 97 7.70 -18.95 -2.42
C LEU A 97 7.92 -17.60 -1.72
N ALA A 98 6.98 -17.15 -0.89
CA ALA A 98 7.13 -15.91 -0.12
C ALA A 98 8.34 -15.97 0.83
N GLY A 99 8.65 -17.14 1.39
CA GLY A 99 9.83 -17.34 2.22
C GLY A 99 11.13 -17.25 1.44
N LEU A 100 11.17 -17.78 0.21
CA LEU A 100 12.30 -17.64 -0.70
C LEU A 100 12.55 -16.17 -1.07
N VAL A 101 11.47 -15.42 -1.36
CA VAL A 101 11.57 -13.98 -1.64
C VAL A 101 12.14 -13.22 -0.44
N LEU A 102 11.68 -13.51 0.78
CA LEU A 102 12.21 -12.85 1.98
C LEU A 102 13.70 -13.15 2.17
N GLN A 103 14.12 -14.40 2.02
CA GLN A 103 15.53 -14.79 2.14
C GLN A 103 16.41 -14.08 1.11
N GLU A 104 15.95 -13.97 -0.15
CA GLU A 104 16.72 -13.28 -1.18
C GLU A 104 16.80 -11.77 -0.92
N LEU A 105 15.71 -11.14 -0.48
CA LEU A 105 15.72 -9.72 -0.07
C LEU A 105 16.65 -9.49 1.13
N GLU A 106 16.63 -10.38 2.12
CA GLU A 106 17.56 -10.35 3.26
C GLU A 106 19.02 -10.44 2.80
N ALA A 107 19.32 -11.35 1.87
CA ALA A 107 20.65 -11.49 1.29
C ALA A 107 21.08 -10.24 0.51
N GLN A 108 20.16 -9.59 -0.21
CA GLN A 108 20.41 -8.31 -0.87
C GLN A 108 20.66 -7.18 0.13
N CYS A 109 19.94 -7.16 1.26
CA CYS A 109 20.19 -6.20 2.34
C CYS A 109 21.58 -6.39 2.96
N GLN A 110 22.00 -7.64 3.19
CA GLN A 110 23.35 -7.96 3.65
C GLN A 110 24.40 -7.44 2.66
N ARG A 111 24.26 -7.74 1.37
CA ARG A 111 25.18 -7.28 0.31
C ARG A 111 25.26 -5.76 0.20
N GLN A 112 24.17 -5.06 0.48
CA GLN A 112 24.11 -3.60 0.44
C GLN A 112 24.47 -2.93 1.78
N GLY A 113 24.85 -3.70 2.81
CA GLY A 113 25.34 -3.19 4.09
C GLY A 113 24.27 -2.76 5.08
N TYR A 114 23.00 -3.09 4.85
CA TYR A 114 21.92 -2.84 5.80
C TYR A 114 22.07 -3.73 7.04
N ARG A 115 21.72 -3.18 8.20
CA ARG A 115 21.83 -3.85 9.52
C ARG A 115 20.48 -4.18 10.12
N GLN A 116 19.43 -3.53 9.63
CA GLN A 116 18.08 -3.70 10.11
C GLN A 116 17.10 -3.78 8.93
N ILE A 117 16.06 -4.59 9.10
CA ILE A 117 14.91 -4.62 8.21
C ILE A 117 13.70 -4.15 9.02
N TYR A 118 12.91 -3.30 8.38
CA TYR A 118 11.59 -2.88 8.84
C TYR A 118 10.56 -3.27 7.79
N LEU A 119 9.37 -3.69 8.21
CA LEU A 119 8.24 -3.87 7.29
C LEU A 119 6.91 -3.66 8.01
N THR A 120 5.87 -3.42 7.24
CA THR A 120 4.49 -3.36 7.73
C THR A 120 3.60 -4.24 6.89
N THR A 121 2.59 -4.83 7.51
CA THR A 121 1.49 -5.51 6.83
C THR A 121 0.16 -4.97 7.35
N GLY A 122 -0.92 -5.06 6.57
CA GLY A 122 -2.20 -4.59 7.07
C GLY A 122 -2.83 -5.57 8.07
N CYS A 123 -3.74 -5.08 8.91
CA CYS A 123 -4.40 -5.88 9.94
C CYS A 123 -5.22 -7.07 9.41
N ARG A 124 -5.62 -7.05 8.13
CA ARG A 124 -6.44 -8.10 7.48
C ARG A 124 -5.61 -9.15 6.74
N GLN A 125 -4.35 -9.34 7.12
CA GLN A 125 -3.40 -10.28 6.48
C GLN A 125 -2.75 -11.23 7.50
N PRO A 126 -3.51 -12.15 8.11
CA PRO A 126 -2.97 -13.11 9.07
C PRO A 126 -1.91 -14.03 8.46
N GLU A 127 -2.00 -14.32 7.16
CA GLU A 127 -1.01 -15.14 6.45
C GLU A 127 0.37 -14.48 6.40
N ALA A 128 0.42 -13.15 6.28
CA ALA A 128 1.66 -12.38 6.27
C ALA A 128 2.28 -12.31 7.66
N VAL A 129 1.46 -12.10 8.71
CA VAL A 129 1.90 -12.16 10.11
C VAL A 129 2.58 -13.50 10.40
N GLY A 130 1.93 -14.62 10.07
CA GLY A 130 2.49 -15.95 10.28
C GLY A 130 3.73 -16.24 9.42
N LEU A 131 3.86 -15.61 8.24
CA LEU A 131 5.08 -15.68 7.44
C LEU A 131 6.24 -14.98 8.14
N TYR A 132 6.07 -13.72 8.55
CA TYR A 132 7.13 -12.92 9.15
C TYR A 132 7.62 -13.51 10.47
N LEU A 133 6.72 -13.94 11.34
CA LEU A 133 7.08 -14.59 12.61
C LEU A 133 7.93 -15.84 12.39
N ARG A 134 7.55 -16.71 11.43
CA ARG A 134 8.33 -17.93 11.10
C ARG A 134 9.71 -17.63 10.50
N HIS A 135 9.87 -16.47 9.87
CA HIS A 135 11.15 -16.02 9.32
C HIS A 135 11.98 -15.19 10.32
N GLY A 136 11.60 -15.16 11.60
CA GLY A 136 12.37 -14.51 12.66
C GLY A 136 12.22 -12.99 12.73
N TYR A 137 11.16 -12.45 12.14
CA TYR A 137 10.79 -11.05 12.36
C TYR A 137 10.10 -10.90 13.71
N GLN A 138 10.44 -9.83 14.42
CA GLN A 138 9.87 -9.48 15.71
C GLN A 138 8.70 -8.52 15.50
N ALA A 139 7.51 -8.89 15.98
CA ALA A 139 6.36 -8.00 16.01
C ALA A 139 6.64 -6.80 16.93
N GLN A 140 6.33 -5.59 16.46
CA GLN A 140 6.41 -4.35 17.24
C GLN A 140 5.02 -3.92 17.75
N PHE A 141 4.15 -4.90 17.96
CA PHE A 141 2.79 -4.77 18.45
C PHE A 141 2.45 -5.99 19.31
N ASP A 142 1.38 -5.91 20.09
CA ASP A 142 0.85 -7.03 20.86
C ASP A 142 0.07 -7.99 19.93
N PRO A 143 0.55 -9.22 19.67
CA PRO A 143 -0.14 -10.17 18.79
C PRO A 143 -1.47 -10.66 19.36
N GLU A 144 -1.69 -10.54 20.67
CA GLU A 144 -2.93 -10.95 21.36
C GLU A 144 -3.93 -9.79 21.50
N GLY A 145 -3.53 -8.57 21.13
CA GLY A 145 -4.34 -7.36 21.20
C GLY A 145 -5.32 -7.18 20.03
N ASP A 146 -6.05 -6.06 20.05
CA ASP A 146 -6.94 -5.67 18.95
C ASP A 146 -6.14 -5.18 17.73
N LEU A 147 -5.87 -6.10 16.81
CA LEU A 147 -5.12 -5.82 15.58
C LEU A 147 -5.90 -4.90 14.62
N GLU A 148 -7.23 -4.90 14.66
CA GLU A 148 -8.03 -4.05 13.77
C GLU A 148 -7.84 -2.57 14.10
N ALA A 149 -7.65 -2.24 15.38
CA ALA A 149 -7.35 -0.88 15.83
C ALA A 149 -6.02 -0.32 15.29
N LEU A 150 -5.02 -1.18 15.05
CA LEU A 150 -3.68 -0.75 14.65
C LEU A 150 -3.54 -0.40 13.16
N ARG A 151 -4.45 -0.88 12.30
CA ARG A 151 -4.48 -0.75 10.82
C ARG A 151 -3.26 -1.35 10.09
N THR A 152 -2.04 -1.03 10.54
CA THR A 152 -0.77 -1.59 10.09
C THR A 152 -0.04 -2.26 11.24
N LEU A 153 0.57 -3.41 10.96
CA LEU A 153 1.28 -4.27 11.88
C LEU A 153 2.79 -4.21 11.56
N PRO A 154 3.58 -3.46 12.36
CA PRO A 154 5.02 -3.30 12.13
C PRO A 154 5.84 -4.50 12.62
N PHE A 155 6.89 -4.82 11.86
CA PHE A 155 7.87 -5.86 12.18
C PHE A 155 9.30 -5.37 11.97
N THR A 156 10.23 -5.93 12.74
CA THR A 156 11.66 -5.65 12.59
C THR A 156 12.49 -6.92 12.63
N LYS A 157 13.63 -6.93 11.93
CA LYS A 157 14.61 -8.01 12.01
C LYS A 157 16.03 -7.46 11.85
N ALA A 158 16.95 -7.96 12.67
CA ALA A 158 18.37 -7.66 12.52
C ALA A 158 18.96 -8.43 11.34
N VAL A 159 19.82 -7.77 10.58
CA VAL A 159 20.56 -8.37 9.46
C VAL A 159 21.95 -8.74 9.95
N PRO A 160 22.33 -10.03 9.96
CA PRO A 160 23.67 -10.45 10.35
C PRO A 160 24.73 -9.79 9.47
N ARG A 161 25.85 -9.37 10.07
CA ARG A 161 27.03 -8.98 9.29
C ARG A 161 27.63 -10.23 8.64
N GLN A 162 28.04 -10.11 7.38
CA GLN A 162 29.05 -11.02 6.85
C GLN A 162 30.37 -10.66 7.52
N ASP A 163 30.78 -11.45 8.51
CA ASP A 163 32.16 -11.43 8.96
C ASP A 163 33.00 -12.08 7.86
N ILE A 164 33.67 -11.26 7.04
CA ILE A 164 34.54 -11.72 5.95
C ILE A 164 35.80 -12.46 6.48
N MET A 165 35.93 -12.66 7.79
CA MET A 165 37.14 -13.19 8.43
C MET A 165 37.20 -14.72 8.58
N SER A 166 36.20 -15.50 8.15
CA SER A 166 36.17 -16.96 8.39
C SER A 166 36.56 -17.85 7.20
N GLU A 167 36.88 -17.30 6.03
CA GLU A 167 37.20 -18.09 4.82
C GLU A 167 38.64 -17.88 4.28
N ILE A 168 39.51 -17.15 4.97
CA ILE A 168 40.91 -16.93 4.55
C ILE A 168 41.91 -17.56 5.53
N THR A 169 41.68 -18.80 5.99
CA THR A 169 42.70 -19.55 6.78
C THR A 169 43.26 -20.77 6.05
N GLU A 170 42.80 -21.08 4.84
CA GLU A 170 43.43 -22.12 4.01
C GLU A 170 43.60 -21.62 2.58
N VAL A 171 44.76 -21.03 2.31
CA VAL A 171 45.61 -21.22 1.11
C VAL A 171 46.68 -20.10 1.13
N GLY A 172 47.92 -20.51 0.87
CA GLY A 172 49.15 -19.77 1.11
C GLY A 172 49.23 -18.36 0.52
N GLU A 173 49.74 -17.46 1.35
CA GLU A 173 50.87 -16.57 1.09
C GLU A 173 51.05 -16.08 -0.36
N ILE A 174 50.40 -14.96 -0.70
CA ILE A 174 50.89 -14.07 -1.76
C ILE A 174 50.74 -12.62 -1.30
N ALA A 175 51.90 -11.97 -1.16
CA ALA A 175 52.06 -10.58 -0.77
C ALA A 175 51.48 -9.61 -1.81
N PHE A 176 50.69 -8.63 -1.35
CA PHE A 176 50.46 -7.40 -2.10
C PHE A 176 50.67 -6.17 -1.22
N SER A 177 51.57 -5.32 -1.74
CA SER A 177 52.04 -4.04 -1.26
C SER A 177 50.94 -3.00 -1.03
N HIS A 178 50.95 -2.34 0.12
CA HIS A 178 50.33 -1.02 0.37
C HIS A 178 50.98 0.08 -0.50
N PRO A 179 50.27 1.17 -0.90
CA PRO A 179 49.94 2.25 0.06
C PRO A 179 48.70 3.13 -0.24
N HIS A 180 47.90 3.48 0.78
CA HIS A 180 47.63 4.88 1.17
C HIS A 180 46.97 4.96 2.57
N PRO A 181 47.45 5.82 3.49
CA PRO A 181 46.96 5.90 4.85
C PRO A 181 45.71 6.81 4.96
N LEU A 182 44.70 6.37 5.70
CA LEU A 182 43.64 7.25 6.21
C LEU A 182 44.03 7.78 7.60
N PRO A 183 43.60 9.00 7.97
CA PRO A 183 44.16 9.73 9.09
C PRO A 183 43.81 9.08 10.43
N ARG A 184 44.85 8.95 11.28
CA ARG A 184 44.70 8.70 12.72
C ARG A 184 43.87 9.83 13.33
N GLN A 185 42.76 9.47 13.98
CA GLN A 185 42.34 10.19 15.18
C GLN A 185 42.74 9.36 16.39
N ALA A 186 43.35 10.08 17.33
CA ALA A 186 44.02 9.55 18.51
C ALA A 186 43.03 9.18 19.62
N ASN A 187 43.46 8.21 20.42
CA ASN A 187 43.05 7.88 21.78
C ASN A 187 41.67 7.26 21.99
N GLU A 188 41.65 5.94 22.16
CA GLU A 188 41.01 5.28 23.31
C GLU A 188 41.64 3.87 23.51
N PRO A 189 41.94 3.45 24.75
CA PRO A 189 42.60 2.17 25.02
C PRO A 189 41.64 1.00 24.81
N ALA A 190 42.14 -0.06 24.16
CA ALA A 190 41.46 -1.32 23.99
C ALA A 190 41.22 -2.00 25.37
N ALA A 191 40.01 -1.84 25.89
CA ALA A 191 39.47 -2.72 26.92
C ALA A 191 38.81 -3.92 26.23
N ALA A 192 39.33 -5.10 26.53
CA ALA A 192 38.73 -6.37 26.18
C ALA A 192 37.32 -6.47 26.78
N GLU A 193 36.31 -6.74 25.95
CA GLU A 193 34.99 -7.16 26.43
C GLU A 193 34.46 -8.34 25.61
N THR A 194 34.82 -9.52 26.09
CA THR A 194 34.08 -10.77 25.91
C THR A 194 32.74 -10.63 26.67
N GLY A 195 31.60 -10.66 25.97
CA GLY A 195 30.27 -10.79 26.58
C GLY A 195 29.32 -9.60 26.38
N GLY A 196 28.53 -9.63 25.29
CA GLY A 196 27.58 -8.57 24.95
C GLY A 196 26.10 -8.97 24.93
N SER A 197 25.73 -10.20 25.30
CA SER A 197 24.31 -10.62 25.34
C SER A 197 23.55 -10.10 26.56
N ASN A 198 24.17 -9.28 27.41
CA ASN A 198 23.57 -8.76 28.65
C ASN A 198 23.78 -7.24 28.85
N ARG A 199 23.97 -6.46 27.78
CA ARG A 199 24.11 -5.00 27.88
C ARG A 199 22.79 -4.23 27.99
N TYR A 200 21.65 -4.89 27.80
CA TYR A 200 20.32 -4.26 27.81
C TYR A 200 19.43 -4.68 28.98
N ALA A 201 19.79 -5.71 29.76
CA ALA A 201 18.94 -6.23 30.83
C ALA A 201 18.87 -5.30 32.07
N GLY A 202 19.78 -4.32 32.18
CA GLY A 202 19.81 -3.34 33.27
C GLY A 202 19.32 -1.95 32.88
N LEU A 203 18.87 -1.72 31.64
CA LEU A 203 18.40 -0.40 31.22
C LEU A 203 17.03 -0.12 31.85
N ARG A 204 17.03 0.75 32.87
CA ARG A 204 15.80 1.32 33.43
C ARG A 204 15.11 2.13 32.33
N ILE A 205 14.04 1.58 31.76
CA ILE A 205 13.20 2.26 30.76
C ILE A 205 12.55 3.47 31.44
N ILE A 206 13.14 4.65 31.25
CA ILE A 206 12.54 5.92 31.64
C ILE A 206 11.61 6.32 30.48
N PRO A 207 10.29 6.45 30.70
CA PRO A 207 9.38 6.82 29.63
C PRO A 207 9.81 8.17 29.04
N ALA A 208 10.13 8.19 27.75
CA ALA A 208 10.43 9.41 27.03
C ALA A 208 9.17 10.29 27.01
N ARG A 209 9.17 11.33 27.84
CA ARG A 209 8.10 12.33 27.85
C ARG A 209 8.32 13.23 26.64
N TYR A 210 7.34 13.30 25.75
CA TYR A 210 7.33 14.19 24.58
C TYR A 210 6.38 15.37 24.81
N PRO A 211 6.69 16.30 25.74
CA PRO A 211 5.79 17.41 26.07
C PRO A 211 5.49 18.28 24.84
N ALA A 212 6.42 18.40 23.89
CA ALA A 212 6.22 19.13 22.64
C ALA A 212 5.13 18.51 21.74
N ARG A 213 4.96 17.18 21.76
CA ARG A 213 3.89 16.51 21.00
C ARG A 213 2.52 16.77 21.64
N ILE A 214 2.45 16.67 22.97
CA ILE A 214 1.21 16.95 23.72
C ILE A 214 0.82 18.43 23.55
N ALA A 215 1.78 19.34 23.71
CA ALA A 215 1.58 20.77 23.50
C ALA A 215 1.13 21.07 22.06
N GLY A 216 1.74 20.42 21.06
CA GLY A 216 1.35 20.54 19.66
C GLY A 216 -0.07 20.03 19.38
N SER A 217 -0.44 18.87 19.95
CA SER A 217 -1.81 18.34 19.83
C SER A 217 -2.85 19.23 20.51
N VAL A 218 -2.55 19.75 21.70
CA VAL A 218 -3.42 20.69 22.40
C VAL A 218 -3.58 21.98 21.58
N LEU A 219 -2.48 22.53 21.06
CA LEU A 219 -2.53 23.72 20.20
C LEU A 219 -3.35 23.46 18.92
N ALA A 220 -3.18 22.31 18.28
CA ALA A 220 -3.94 21.95 17.09
C ALA A 220 -5.45 21.84 17.37
N VAL A 221 -5.84 21.23 18.49
CA VAL A 221 -7.24 21.15 18.91
C VAL A 221 -7.80 22.53 19.21
N LEU A 222 -7.04 23.39 19.90
CA LEU A 222 -7.45 24.77 20.18
C LEU A 222 -7.61 25.60 18.91
N LEU A 223 -6.70 25.46 17.94
CA LEU A 223 -6.80 26.11 16.64
C LEU A 223 -8.02 25.63 15.85
N LEU A 224 -8.26 24.31 15.82
CA LEU A 224 -9.43 23.74 15.17
C LEU A 224 -10.72 24.24 15.83
N ALA A 225 -10.77 24.26 17.16
CA ALA A 225 -11.90 24.81 17.90
C ALA A 225 -12.10 26.31 17.62
N ALA A 226 -11.02 27.09 17.51
CA ALA A 226 -11.08 28.50 17.16
C ALA A 226 -11.60 28.71 15.72
N ILE A 227 -11.19 27.87 14.77
CA ILE A 227 -11.71 27.90 13.39
C ILE A 227 -13.19 27.55 13.37
N ILE A 228 -13.59 26.45 14.01
CA ILE A 228 -14.99 26.03 14.07
C ILE A 228 -15.84 27.12 14.74
N SER A 229 -15.36 27.69 15.84
CA SER A 229 -16.04 28.80 16.51
C SER A 229 -16.13 30.02 15.60
N SER A 230 -15.06 30.41 14.90
CA SER A 230 -15.08 31.52 13.95
C SER A 230 -16.09 31.27 12.83
N VAL A 231 -16.09 30.08 12.23
CA VAL A 231 -17.04 29.72 11.20
C VAL A 231 -18.47 29.79 11.75
N ALA A 232 -18.75 29.19 12.91
CA ALA A 232 -20.11 29.13 13.44
C ALA A 232 -20.65 30.46 13.99
N THR A 233 -19.83 31.27 14.67
CA THR A 233 -20.30 32.44 15.42
C THR A 233 -19.96 33.78 14.77
N ASN A 234 -19.07 33.83 13.79
CA ASN A 234 -18.67 35.11 13.20
C ASN A 234 -19.76 35.63 12.24
N PRO A 235 -20.35 36.80 12.51
CA PRO A 235 -21.43 37.35 11.70
C PRO A 235 -21.00 37.69 10.27
N ARG A 236 -19.68 37.83 10.01
CA ARG A 236 -19.14 38.06 8.65
C ARG A 236 -19.42 36.91 7.68
N TRP A 237 -19.62 35.69 8.17
CA TRP A 237 -20.00 34.56 7.31
C TRP A 237 -21.45 34.67 6.81
N GLY A 238 -22.30 35.45 7.49
CA GLY A 238 -23.65 35.72 7.00
C GLY A 238 -24.55 34.48 6.91
N TRP A 239 -24.46 33.55 7.86
CA TRP A 239 -25.25 32.31 7.84
C TRP A 239 -26.76 32.51 7.66
N ALA A 240 -27.31 33.59 8.22
CA ALA A 240 -28.71 33.96 8.02
C ALA A 240 -29.02 34.27 6.55
N VAL A 241 -28.15 35.05 5.89
CA VAL A 241 -28.28 35.40 4.46
C VAL A 241 -28.09 34.15 3.61
N PHE A 242 -27.07 33.34 3.88
CA PHE A 242 -26.87 32.07 3.19
C PHE A 242 -28.12 31.18 3.28
N ALA A 243 -28.68 31.00 4.47
CA ALA A 243 -29.87 30.17 4.69
C ALA A 243 -31.09 30.72 3.93
N GLU A 244 -31.27 32.03 3.89
CA GLU A 244 -32.35 32.69 3.14
C GLU A 244 -32.29 32.37 1.64
N TRP A 245 -31.10 32.46 1.02
CA TRP A 245 -30.94 32.16 -0.41
C TRP A 245 -30.93 30.66 -0.71
N PHE A 246 -30.28 29.87 0.14
CA PHE A 246 -30.18 28.42 -0.03
C PHE A 246 -31.53 27.72 0.16
N LEU A 247 -32.35 28.20 1.10
CA LEU A 247 -33.70 27.70 1.37
C LEU A 247 -34.78 28.52 0.66
N ALA A 248 -34.41 29.36 -0.30
CA ALA A 248 -35.38 30.14 -1.07
C ALA A 248 -36.32 29.20 -1.84
N ALA A 249 -37.61 29.57 -1.90
CA ALA A 249 -38.63 28.76 -2.56
C ALA A 249 -38.26 28.32 -3.99
N PRO A 250 -37.66 29.17 -4.86
CA PRO A 250 -37.25 28.74 -6.20
C PRO A 250 -36.16 27.65 -6.20
N VAL A 251 -35.24 27.68 -5.23
CA VAL A 251 -34.16 26.68 -5.11
C VAL A 251 -34.73 25.36 -4.65
N LEU A 252 -35.57 25.37 -3.61
CA LEU A 252 -36.21 24.17 -3.09
C LEU A 252 -37.20 23.56 -4.08
N GLU A 253 -37.95 24.39 -4.80
CA GLU A 253 -38.86 23.93 -5.86
C GLU A 253 -38.08 23.35 -7.04
N GLY A 254 -36.98 23.99 -7.45
CA GLY A 254 -36.07 23.46 -8.47
C GLY A 254 -35.49 22.10 -8.08
N LEU A 255 -34.93 22.00 -6.87
CA LEU A 255 -34.41 20.76 -6.31
C LEU A 255 -35.50 19.68 -6.26
N GLY A 256 -36.69 20.02 -5.78
CA GLY A 256 -37.85 19.12 -5.74
C GLY A 256 -38.24 18.60 -7.12
N ARG A 257 -38.28 19.47 -8.13
CA ARG A 257 -38.57 19.08 -9.52
C ARG A 257 -37.49 18.15 -10.08
N THR A 258 -36.22 18.42 -9.84
CA THR A 258 -35.13 17.54 -10.28
C THR A 258 -35.22 16.16 -9.61
N LEU A 259 -35.45 16.13 -8.29
CA LEU A 259 -35.60 14.88 -7.56
C LEU A 259 -36.83 14.09 -8.01
N LEU A 260 -37.96 14.77 -8.24
CA LEU A 260 -39.19 14.16 -8.74
C LEU A 260 -38.99 13.58 -10.15
N LEU A 261 -38.43 14.35 -11.08
CA LEU A 261 -38.17 13.90 -12.45
C LEU A 261 -37.17 12.75 -12.47
N THR A 262 -36.16 12.79 -11.60
CA THR A 262 -35.20 11.70 -11.44
C THR A 262 -35.88 10.45 -10.92
N ALA A 263 -36.69 10.55 -9.85
CA ALA A 263 -37.42 9.42 -9.29
C ALA A 263 -38.38 8.79 -10.31
N ILE A 264 -39.16 9.62 -11.03
CA ILE A 264 -40.05 9.16 -12.10
C ILE A 264 -39.25 8.46 -13.21
N GLY A 265 -38.15 9.06 -13.68
CA GLY A 265 -37.30 8.49 -14.72
C GLY A 265 -36.66 7.17 -14.29
N THR A 266 -36.19 7.06 -13.04
CA THR A 266 -35.64 5.82 -12.48
C THR A 266 -36.70 4.73 -12.38
N VAL A 267 -37.90 5.04 -11.89
CA VAL A 267 -38.99 4.07 -11.77
C VAL A 267 -39.44 3.59 -13.15
N LEU A 268 -39.74 4.50 -14.08
CA LEU A 268 -40.15 4.15 -15.44
C LEU A 268 -39.07 3.37 -16.18
N GLY A 269 -37.81 3.81 -16.11
CA GLY A 269 -36.68 3.14 -16.71
C GLY A 269 -36.45 1.74 -16.14
N SER A 270 -36.59 1.57 -14.83
CA SER A 270 -36.44 0.27 -14.16
C SER A 270 -37.56 -0.70 -14.53
N VAL A 271 -38.80 -0.23 -14.56
CA VAL A 271 -39.97 -1.04 -14.98
C VAL A 271 -39.79 -1.48 -16.44
N LEU A 272 -39.51 -0.54 -17.34
CA LEU A 272 -39.30 -0.84 -18.76
C LEU A 272 -38.11 -1.78 -18.98
N GLY A 273 -36.98 -1.52 -18.29
CA GLY A 273 -35.79 -2.36 -18.35
C GLY A 273 -36.05 -3.78 -17.85
N THR A 274 -36.84 -3.94 -16.78
CA THR A 274 -37.22 -5.25 -16.26
C THR A 274 -38.10 -6.01 -17.25
N VAL A 275 -39.09 -5.35 -17.84
CA VAL A 275 -39.95 -5.95 -18.88
C VAL A 275 -39.12 -6.39 -20.09
N LEU A 276 -38.20 -5.55 -20.56
CA LEU A 276 -37.32 -5.88 -21.68
C LEU A 276 -36.34 -7.02 -21.34
N ALA A 277 -35.82 -7.06 -20.12
CA ALA A 277 -34.96 -8.15 -19.66
C ALA A 277 -35.70 -9.49 -19.66
N LEU A 278 -36.94 -9.52 -19.16
CA LEU A 278 -37.79 -10.71 -19.21
C LEU A 278 -38.13 -11.11 -20.65
N ALA A 279 -38.48 -10.13 -21.50
CA ALA A 279 -38.74 -10.38 -22.92
C ALA A 279 -37.52 -10.97 -23.65
N ARG A 280 -36.30 -10.58 -23.24
CA ARG A 280 -35.04 -11.09 -23.82
C ARG A 280 -34.76 -12.56 -23.46
N VAL A 281 -35.22 -13.03 -22.29
CA VAL A 281 -35.07 -14.43 -21.83
C VAL A 281 -36.22 -15.32 -22.33
N SER A 282 -37.25 -14.72 -22.93
CA SER A 282 -38.38 -15.46 -23.48
C SER A 282 -37.97 -16.45 -24.58
N ARG A 283 -38.59 -17.63 -24.60
CA ARG A 283 -38.42 -18.64 -25.65
C ARG A 283 -38.99 -18.18 -27.01
N SER A 284 -39.79 -17.11 -27.03
CA SER A 284 -40.34 -16.55 -28.27
C SER A 284 -39.26 -15.73 -29.01
N PRO A 285 -38.88 -16.11 -30.24
CA PRO A 285 -37.85 -15.40 -30.99
C PRO A 285 -38.25 -13.96 -31.34
N LEU A 286 -39.55 -13.68 -31.48
CA LEU A 286 -40.06 -12.34 -31.76
C LEU A 286 -39.83 -11.39 -30.58
N LEU A 287 -40.21 -11.81 -29.36
CA LEU A 287 -40.03 -11.02 -28.14
C LEU A 287 -38.54 -10.80 -27.82
N ALA A 288 -37.73 -11.85 -27.99
CA ALA A 288 -36.29 -11.76 -27.78
C ALA A 288 -35.62 -10.84 -28.80
N SER A 289 -36.00 -10.94 -30.09
CA SER A 289 -35.46 -10.09 -31.16
C SER A 289 -35.87 -8.63 -30.99
N LEU A 290 -37.14 -8.33 -30.67
CA LEU A 290 -37.60 -6.96 -30.43
C LEU A 290 -36.89 -6.31 -29.25
N SER A 291 -36.74 -7.03 -28.14
CA SER A 291 -36.01 -6.54 -26.96
C SER A 291 -34.52 -6.29 -27.29
N TRP A 292 -33.89 -7.21 -28.02
CA TRP A 292 -32.50 -7.06 -28.45
C TRP A 292 -32.30 -5.83 -29.35
N SER A 293 -33.17 -5.65 -30.35
CA SER A 293 -33.12 -4.50 -31.26
C SER A 293 -33.37 -3.18 -30.55
N TYR A 294 -34.34 -3.13 -29.63
CA TYR A 294 -34.61 -1.94 -28.83
C TYR A 294 -33.39 -1.54 -27.98
N ILE A 295 -32.83 -2.48 -27.20
CA ILE A 295 -31.67 -2.22 -26.33
C ILE A 295 -30.46 -1.79 -27.17
N TRP A 296 -30.21 -2.46 -28.30
CA TRP A 296 -29.12 -2.12 -29.21
C TRP A 296 -29.28 -0.69 -29.77
N LEU A 297 -30.45 -0.34 -30.31
CA LEU A 297 -30.72 0.97 -30.89
C LEU A 297 -30.50 2.10 -29.88
N PHE A 298 -31.14 2.02 -28.71
CA PHE A 298 -31.07 3.07 -27.70
C PHE A 298 -29.69 3.17 -27.02
N ARG A 299 -28.93 2.08 -26.94
CA ARG A 299 -27.56 2.11 -26.42
C ARG A 299 -26.56 2.67 -27.44
N SER A 300 -26.87 2.59 -28.73
CA SER A 300 -25.99 3.03 -29.82
C SER A 300 -26.18 4.49 -30.22
N ILE A 301 -27.30 5.13 -29.87
CA ILE A 301 -27.56 6.54 -30.19
C ILE A 301 -26.99 7.45 -29.08
N PRO A 302 -26.07 8.38 -29.39
CA PRO A 302 -25.60 9.37 -28.42
C PRO A 302 -26.76 10.21 -27.86
N LEU A 303 -26.77 10.45 -26.54
CA LEU A 303 -27.86 11.18 -25.87
C LEU A 303 -28.16 12.55 -26.53
N ILE A 304 -27.11 13.23 -27.01
CA ILE A 304 -27.25 14.53 -27.69
C ILE A 304 -28.06 14.45 -28.99
N VAL A 305 -27.93 13.36 -29.76
CA VAL A 305 -28.70 13.14 -31.00
C VAL A 305 -30.17 12.91 -30.67
N MET A 306 -30.43 12.12 -29.62
CA MET A 306 -31.79 11.86 -29.16
C MET A 306 -32.48 13.15 -28.69
N LEU A 307 -31.78 13.97 -27.90
CA LEU A 307 -32.30 15.26 -27.45
C LEU A 307 -32.54 16.23 -28.61
N LEU A 308 -31.65 16.27 -29.61
CA LEU A 308 -31.82 17.14 -30.76
C LEU A 308 -33.03 16.75 -31.62
N ILE A 309 -33.28 15.45 -31.83
CA ILE A 309 -34.44 14.98 -32.61
C ILE A 309 -35.77 15.20 -31.86
N LEU A 310 -35.76 15.07 -30.53
CA LEU A 310 -36.97 15.21 -29.69
C LEU A 310 -37.29 16.67 -29.34
N ASN A 311 -36.30 17.56 -29.33
CA ASN A 311 -36.43 18.96 -28.92
C ASN A 311 -36.29 19.96 -30.08
N ASN A 312 -36.30 19.48 -31.33
CA ASN A 312 -36.33 20.30 -32.54
C ASN A 312 -37.65 20.09 -33.26
#